data_AF-A0A850STI3-F1
#
_entry.id   AF-A0A850STI3-F1
#
_cell.length_a   1.000
_cell.length_b   1.000
_cell.length_c   1.000
_cell.angle_alpha   90.00
_cell.angle_beta   90.00
_cell.angle_gamma   90.00
#
_symmetry.space_group_name_H-M   'P 1'
#
loop_
_entity.id
_entity.type
_entity.pdbx_description
1 polymer ?
#
loop_
_entity_poly.entity_id
_entity_poly.type
_entity_poly.pdbx_seq_one_letter_code
_entity_poly.pdbx_strand_id
1 'polypeptide(L)'
;MVDRLMQRMDRHLFSTFYFHGNLQSAELSIRGWALIQNFAPCNPTTVERHDGWRCPAEWLNKSRYHENWLQNLLTSASMSGFKYPPPNPL
;
A
#
# COMPACT_ATOMS: atom_id res chain seq x y z
N MET A 1 13.20 -3.37 11.55
CA MET A 1 12.66 -2.16 10.86
C MET A 1 11.17 -2.28 10.52
N VAL A 2 10.50 -3.40 10.88
CA VAL A 2 9.04 -3.55 10.80
C VAL A 2 8.35 -2.93 12.01
N ASP A 3 9.00 -2.88 13.17
CA ASP A 3 8.44 -2.37 14.42
C ASP A 3 7.86 -0.96 14.31
N ARG A 4 8.58 -0.02 13.68
CA ARG A 4 8.08 1.35 13.49
C ARG A 4 6.86 1.41 12.59
N LEU A 5 6.78 0.52 11.59
CA LEU A 5 5.61 0.43 10.72
C LEU A 5 4.41 -0.11 11.50
N MET A 6 4.63 -1.18 12.29
CA MET A 6 3.59 -1.80 13.11
C MET A 6 3.10 -0.87 14.22
N GLN A 7 3.98 -0.07 14.83
CA GLN A 7 3.59 0.97 15.80
C GLN A 7 2.69 2.05 15.17
N ARG A 8 2.89 2.40 13.89
CA ARG A 8 2.00 3.35 13.19
C ARG A 8 0.65 2.71 12.84
N MET A 9 0.65 1.43 12.50
CA MET A 9 -0.58 0.67 12.27
C MET A 9 -1.41 0.54 13.54
N ASP A 10 -0.75 0.25 14.67
CA ASP A 10 -1.37 0.17 15.99
C ASP A 10 -2.06 1.49 16.38
N ARG A 11 -1.38 2.63 16.18
CA ARG A 11 -1.99 3.96 16.38
C ARG A 11 -3.19 4.22 15.47
N HIS A 12 -3.11 3.80 14.20
CA HIS A 12 -4.24 3.90 13.26
C HIS A 12 -5.44 3.12 13.79
N LEU A 13 -5.25 1.85 14.17
CA LEU A 13 -6.30 1.02 14.75
C LEU A 13 -6.88 1.62 16.02
N PHE A 14 -6.02 2.07 16.94
CA PHE A 14 -6.43 2.72 18.18
C PHE A 14 -7.31 3.94 17.94
N SER A 15 -6.96 4.77 16.96
CA SER A 15 -7.76 5.95 16.60
C SER A 15 -9.15 5.61 16.04
N THR A 16 -9.31 4.41 15.48
CA THR A 16 -10.57 3.94 14.90
C THR A 16 -11.39 3.04 15.84
N PHE A 17 -10.88 2.75 17.05
CA PHE A 17 -11.47 1.75 17.95
C PHE A 17 -12.90 2.07 18.39
N TYR A 18 -13.27 3.36 18.46
CA TYR A 18 -14.63 3.78 18.83
C TYR A 18 -15.61 3.85 17.66
N PHE A 19 -15.16 3.58 16.42
CA PHE A 19 -16.08 3.50 15.30
C PHE A 19 -16.91 2.23 15.41
N HIS A 20 -18.23 2.34 15.22
CA HIS A 20 -19.15 1.20 15.16
C HIS A 20 -19.02 0.43 13.84
N GLY A 21 -17.81 -0.01 13.52
CA GLY A 21 -17.50 -0.81 12.34
C GLY A 21 -17.69 -2.30 12.59
N ASN A 22 -17.78 -3.06 11.49
CA ASN A 22 -17.67 -4.51 11.49
C ASN A 22 -16.27 -4.93 11.01
N LEU A 23 -15.98 -6.24 11.07
CA LEU A 23 -14.68 -6.78 10.63
C LEU A 23 -14.35 -6.39 9.17
N GLN A 24 -15.34 -6.42 8.28
CA GLN A 24 -15.16 -6.05 6.87
C GLN A 24 -14.75 -4.58 6.71
N SER A 25 -15.30 -3.70 7.54
CA SER A 25 -14.93 -2.28 7.56
C SER A 25 -13.52 -2.07 8.10
N ALA A 26 -13.11 -2.86 9.10
CA ALA A 26 -11.74 -2.86 9.62
C ALA A 26 -10.73 -3.36 8.57
N GLU A 27 -11.07 -4.41 7.82
CA GLU A 27 -10.25 -4.91 6.71
C GLU A 27 -10.05 -3.85 5.62
N LEU A 28 -11.13 -3.17 5.22
CA LEU A 28 -11.04 -2.08 4.24
C LEU A 28 -10.20 -0.90 4.76
N SER A 29 -10.34 -0.56 6.04
CA SER A 29 -9.54 0.48 6.71
C SER A 29 -8.04 0.16 6.68
N ILE A 30 -7.66 -1.06 7.09
CA ILE A 30 -6.27 -1.50 7.08
C ILE A 30 -5.73 -1.63 5.66
N ARG A 31 -6.52 -2.11 4.71
CA ARG A 31 -6.14 -2.17 3.29
C ARG A 31 -5.87 -0.77 2.74
N GLY A 32 -6.73 0.21 3.03
CA GLY A 32 -6.54 1.60 2.64
C GLY A 32 -5.26 2.18 3.25
N TRP A 33 -5.05 1.96 4.54
CA TRP A 33 -3.84 2.39 5.24
C TRP A 33 -2.57 1.80 4.59
N ALA A 34 -2.57 0.49 4.30
CA ALA A 34 -1.44 -0.19 3.68
C ALA A 34 -1.16 0.34 2.27
N LEU A 35 -2.19 0.59 1.46
CA LEU A 35 -2.04 1.17 0.13
C LEU A 35 -1.39 2.56 0.19
N ILE A 36 -1.83 3.41 1.11
CA ILE A 36 -1.26 4.74 1.31
C ILE A 36 0.21 4.63 1.74
N GLN A 37 0.54 3.77 2.70
CA GLN A 37 1.94 3.60 3.12
C GLN A 37 2.87 3.14 1.98
N ASN A 38 2.36 2.38 1.00
CA ASN A 38 3.16 1.86 -0.10
C ASN A 38 3.30 2.82 -1.29
N PHE A 39 2.25 3.58 -1.60
CA PHE A 39 2.21 4.41 -2.81
C PHE A 39 2.33 5.91 -2.57
N ALA A 40 2.07 6.40 -1.35
CA ALA A 40 2.20 7.82 -1.06
C ALA A 40 3.64 8.30 -1.29
N PRO A 41 3.83 9.52 -1.82
CA PRO A 41 5.16 10.04 -2.11
C PRO A 41 5.94 10.25 -0.80
N CYS A 42 7.18 9.79 -0.81
CA CYS A 42 8.13 10.03 0.25
C CYS A 42 8.60 11.48 0.25
N ASN A 43 9.15 11.92 1.38
CA ASN A 43 9.78 13.22 1.45
C ASN A 43 11.01 13.28 0.49
N PRO A 44 11.39 14.46 -0.03
CA PRO A 44 12.49 14.58 -0.99
C PRO A 44 13.81 13.97 -0.50
N THR A 45 14.14 14.14 0.78
CA THR A 45 15.35 13.58 1.39
C THR A 45 15.38 12.04 1.36
N THR A 46 14.23 11.40 1.56
CA THR A 46 14.05 9.95 1.49
C THR A 46 14.15 9.49 0.04
N VAL A 47 13.61 10.26 -0.90
CA VAL A 47 13.72 9.97 -2.34
C VAL A 47 15.18 10.01 -2.79
N GLU A 48 15.95 11.01 -2.37
CA GLU A 48 17.40 11.09 -2.63
C GLU A 48 18.17 9.91 -2.06
N ARG A 49 17.82 9.45 -0.86
CA ARG A 49 18.43 8.27 -0.21
C ARG A 49 18.07 6.95 -0.88
N HIS A 50 16.98 6.91 -1.65
CA HIS A 50 16.50 5.73 -2.35
C HIS A 50 16.63 5.89 -3.86
N ASP A 51 17.75 6.44 -4.35
CA ASP A 51 18.10 6.48 -5.77
C ASP A 51 17.02 7.14 -6.67
N GLY A 52 16.25 8.09 -6.14
CA GLY A 52 15.18 8.76 -6.88
C GLY A 52 13.84 8.02 -6.89
N TRP A 53 13.71 6.88 -6.22
CA TRP A 53 12.43 6.18 -6.05
C TRP A 53 11.50 6.95 -5.12
N ARG A 54 10.26 7.17 -5.55
CA ARG A 54 9.35 8.10 -4.88
C ARG A 54 8.52 7.46 -3.78
N CYS A 55 8.32 6.15 -3.80
CA CYS A 55 7.51 5.45 -2.81
C CYS A 55 7.99 4.01 -2.57
N PRO A 56 7.60 3.38 -1.45
CA PRO A 56 8.01 2.02 -1.12
C PRO A 56 7.74 0.97 -2.19
N ALA A 57 6.58 1.05 -2.83
CA ALA A 57 6.23 0.13 -3.91
C ALA A 57 7.24 0.20 -5.07
N GLU A 58 7.71 1.40 -5.42
CA GLU A 58 8.64 1.59 -6.53
C GLU A 58 10.03 0.99 -6.24
N TRP A 59 10.63 1.27 -5.08
CA TRP A 59 11.97 0.76 -4.80
C TRP A 59 12.00 -0.72 -4.42
N LEU A 60 10.90 -1.29 -3.94
CA LEU A 60 10.78 -2.73 -3.67
C LEU A 60 10.58 -3.51 -4.97
N ASN A 61 9.73 -3.02 -5.88
CA ASN A 61 9.45 -3.68 -7.16
C ASN A 61 10.45 -3.30 -8.26
N LYS A 62 11.29 -2.28 -8.03
CA LYS A 62 12.22 -1.69 -9.00
C LYS A 62 11.54 -1.27 -10.31
N SER A 63 10.28 -0.85 -10.23
CA SER A 63 9.46 -0.47 -11.39
C SER A 63 8.51 0.67 -11.04
N ARG A 64 8.13 1.45 -12.06
CA ARG A 64 7.20 2.58 -11.96
C ARG A 64 6.30 2.60 -13.19
N TYR A 65 4.99 2.60 -13.00
CA TYR A 65 4.02 2.63 -14.10
C TYR A 65 3.80 4.04 -14.65
N HIS A 66 3.69 5.03 -13.77
CA HIS A 66 3.43 6.42 -14.09
C HIS A 66 4.17 7.37 -13.13
N GLU A 67 4.40 8.62 -13.54
CA GLU A 67 5.04 9.63 -12.69
C GLU A 67 4.15 10.11 -11.53
N ASN A 68 2.84 9.97 -11.70
CA ASN A 68 1.83 10.32 -10.70
C ASN A 68 1.56 9.11 -9.81
N TRP A 69 1.87 9.26 -8.51
CA TRP A 69 1.73 8.21 -7.51
C TRP A 69 0.29 7.69 -7.38
N LEU A 70 -0.71 8.54 -7.56
CA LEU A 70 -2.12 8.15 -7.44
C LEU A 70 -2.51 7.19 -8.57
N GLN A 71 -1.98 7.42 -9.77
CA GLN A 71 -2.21 6.50 -10.90
C GLN A 71 -1.52 5.15 -10.66
N ASN A 72 -0.32 5.12 -10.07
CA ASN A 72 0.33 3.87 -9.69
C ASN A 72 -0.52 3.06 -8.69
N LEU A 73 -1.12 3.75 -7.71
CA LEU A 73 -2.03 3.14 -6.76
C LEU A 73 -3.29 2.58 -7.44
N LEU A 74 -3.95 3.37 -8.29
CA LEU A 74 -5.17 2.94 -8.99
C LEU A 74 -4.90 1.76 -9.93
N THR A 75 -3.81 1.81 -10.70
CA THR A 75 -3.40 0.70 -11.57
C THR A 75 -3.13 -0.56 -10.77
N SER A 76 -2.39 -0.47 -9.66
CA SER A 76 -2.08 -1.62 -8.81
C SER A 76 -3.31 -2.18 -8.08
N ALA A 77 -4.23 -1.32 -7.67
CA ALA A 77 -5.46 -1.71 -6.98
C ALA A 77 -6.55 -2.24 -7.93
N SER A 78 -6.51 -1.87 -9.22
CA SER A 78 -7.52 -2.24 -10.23
C SER A 78 -7.54 -3.74 -10.58
N MET A 79 -6.57 -4.52 -10.09
CA MET A 79 -6.31 -5.90 -10.48
C MET A 79 -6.11 -6.11 -11.98
N SER A 80 -6.01 -5.04 -12.80
CA SER A 80 -5.72 -5.02 -14.24
C SER A 80 -6.08 -6.29 -15.03
N GLY A 81 -7.31 -6.80 -14.87
CA GLY A 81 -7.79 -8.00 -15.57
C GLY A 81 -7.24 -9.33 -15.08
N PHE A 82 -6.91 -9.47 -13.79
CA PHE A 82 -6.46 -10.72 -13.16
C PHE A 82 -7.38 -11.88 -13.57
N LYS A 83 -6.86 -12.77 -14.41
CA LYS A 83 -7.52 -14.00 -14.82
C LYS A 83 -7.09 -15.07 -13.84
N TYR A 84 -8.05 -15.76 -13.23
CA TYR A 84 -7.75 -16.93 -12.43
C TYR A 84 -6.94 -17.92 -13.28
N PRO A 85 -5.77 -18.39 -12.80
CA PRO A 85 -5.09 -19.48 -13.48
C PRO A 85 -6.06 -20.67 -13.54
N PRO A 86 -6.06 -21.43 -14.65
CA PRO A 86 -6.89 -22.62 -14.73
C PRO A 86 -6.55 -23.54 -13.54
N PRO A 87 -7.55 -24.21 -12.94
CA PRO A 87 -7.30 -25.15 -11.86
C PRO A 87 -6.29 -26.20 -12.33
N ASN A 88 -5.36 -26.56 -11.46
CA ASN A 88 -4.32 -27.52 -11.75
C ASN A 88 -4.98 -28.81 -12.27
N PRO A 89 -4.62 -29.32 -13.47
CA PRO A 89 -5.16 -30.57 -13.95
C PRO A 89 -4.76 -31.70 -12.99
N LEU A 90 -5.74 -32.53 -12.61
CA LEU A 90 -5.56 -33.70 -11.73
C LEU A 90 -4.58 -34.71 -12.33
#